data_AF-A0A960HLR5-F1
#
_entry.id   AF-A0A960HLR5-F1
#
_cell.length_a   1.000
_cell.length_b   1.000
_cell.length_c   1.000
_cell.angle_alpha   90.00
_cell.angle_beta   90.00
_cell.angle_gamma   90.00
#
_symmetry.space_group_name_H-M   'P 1'
#
loop_
_entity.id
_entity.type
_entity.pdbx_description
1 polymer ?
#
loop_
_entity_poly.entity_id
_entity_poly.type
_entity_poly.pdbx_seq_one_letter_code
_entity_poly.pdbx_strand_id
1 'polypeptide(L)'
;TDTNINMQIVPGQVSKLDYTFDEVGEFPYLCTEYCGSGHAAMFGQVNVLSEEDWAAAQAAAEEGDAAPADETTPTTAPTDDEVTE
;
A
#
# COMPACT_ATOMS: atom_id res chain seq x y z
N THR A 1 -16.82 1.64 -11.74
CA THR A 1 -16.75 1.76 -10.26
C THR A 1 -16.37 3.17 -9.87
N ASP A 2 -17.02 3.74 -8.84
CA ASP A 2 -16.67 5.03 -8.24
C ASP A 2 -16.19 4.77 -6.80
N THR A 3 -14.89 4.50 -6.65
CA THR A 3 -14.26 4.25 -5.34
C THR A 3 -13.51 5.51 -4.93
N ASN A 4 -14.22 6.43 -4.28
CA ASN A 4 -13.67 7.70 -3.81
C ASN A 4 -13.64 7.72 -2.28
N ILE A 5 -12.51 7.33 -1.72
CA ILE A 5 -12.33 7.19 -0.28
C ILE A 5 -11.05 7.88 0.13
N ASN A 6 -11.11 8.61 1.25
CA ASN A 6 -9.96 9.26 1.84
C ASN A 6 -10.00 9.08 3.36
N MET A 7 -8.83 8.83 3.96
CA MET A 7 -8.68 8.81 5.40
C MET A 7 -7.31 9.37 5.80
N GLN A 8 -7.22 9.92 6.99
CA GLN A 8 -5.97 10.38 7.57
C GLN A 8 -5.39 9.34 8.54
N ILE A 9 -4.08 9.19 8.51
CA ILE A 9 -3.30 8.36 9.43
C ILE A 9 -2.57 9.31 10.39
N VAL A 10 -3.16 9.56 11.55
CA VAL A 10 -2.61 10.48 12.55
C VAL A 10 -1.74 9.72 13.54
N PRO A 11 -0.48 10.14 13.77
CA PRO A 11 0.40 9.49 14.75
C PRO A 11 -0.24 9.37 16.14
N GLY A 12 -0.11 8.19 16.75
CA GLY A 12 -0.66 7.90 18.08
C GLY A 12 -2.15 7.55 18.11
N GLN A 13 -2.80 7.43 16.95
CA GLN A 13 -4.22 7.08 16.83
C GLN A 13 -4.39 5.81 15.99
N VAL A 14 -5.45 5.05 16.27
CA VAL A 14 -5.91 3.95 15.40
C VAL A 14 -7.05 4.48 14.56
N SER A 15 -6.80 4.69 13.27
CA SER A 15 -7.83 5.04 12.30
C SER A 15 -8.49 3.77 11.75
N LYS A 16 -9.82 3.76 11.60
CA LYS A 16 -10.57 2.65 11.00
C LYS A 16 -11.33 3.12 9.78
N LEU A 17 -11.27 2.33 8.71
CA LEU A 17 -12.06 2.49 7.49
C LEU A 17 -12.59 1.12 7.08
N ASP A 18 -13.88 1.06 6.76
CA ASP A 18 -14.54 -0.15 6.25
C ASP A 18 -15.14 0.18 4.88
N TYR A 19 -14.80 -0.59 3.85
CA TYR A 19 -15.35 -0.46 2.50
C TYR A 19 -15.38 -1.82 1.80
N THR A 20 -16.41 -2.05 0.98
CA THR A 20 -16.57 -3.27 0.17
C THR A 20 -16.44 -2.90 -1.30
N PHE A 21 -15.54 -3.59 -2.01
CA PHE A 21 -15.39 -3.44 -3.45
C PHE A 21 -16.37 -4.36 -4.18
N ASP A 22 -17.05 -3.82 -5.19
CA ASP A 22 -18.07 -4.55 -5.94
C ASP A 22 -17.50 -5.35 -7.13
N GLU A 23 -16.27 -5.07 -7.53
CA GLU A 23 -15.63 -5.63 -8.73
C GLU A 23 -14.16 -5.96 -8.46
N VAL A 24 -13.69 -7.06 -9.06
CA VAL A 24 -12.26 -7.44 -9.12
C VAL A 24 -11.51 -6.42 -9.97
N GLY A 25 -10.31 -6.02 -9.54
CA GLY A 25 -9.48 -5.07 -10.26
C GLY A 25 -8.39 -4.41 -9.42
N GLU A 26 -7.64 -3.52 -10.07
CA GLU A 26 -6.59 -2.71 -9.46
C GLU A 26 -7.10 -1.29 -9.20
N PHE A 27 -7.00 -0.84 -7.96
CA PHE A 27 -7.47 0.47 -7.52
C PHE A 27 -6.28 1.29 -7.00
N PRO A 28 -5.89 2.38 -7.67
CA PRO A 28 -4.77 3.19 -7.22
C PRO A 28 -5.13 3.92 -5.92
N TYR A 29 -4.17 4.03 -5.00
CA TYR A 29 -4.26 4.93 -3.87
C TYR A 29 -3.11 5.94 -3.90
N LEU A 30 -3.38 7.12 -3.37
CA LEU A 30 -2.45 8.24 -3.31
C LEU A 30 -2.35 8.72 -1.86
N CYS A 31 -1.15 9.02 -1.40
CA CYS A 31 -0.97 9.80 -0.18
C CYS A 31 -1.43 11.25 -0.44
N THR A 32 -2.46 11.70 0.28
CA THR A 32 -3.05 13.05 0.07
C THR A 32 -2.63 14.07 1.12
N GLU A 33 -1.78 13.69 2.08
CA GLU A 33 -1.30 14.56 3.15
C GLU A 33 0.23 14.59 3.15
N TYR A 34 0.82 15.78 3.21
CA TYR A 34 2.26 15.92 3.10
C TYR A 34 2.95 15.34 4.35
N CYS A 35 3.80 14.33 4.14
CA CYS A 35 4.48 13.61 5.22
C CYS A 35 6.01 13.65 5.16
N GLY A 36 6.60 14.37 4.18
CA GLY A 36 8.05 14.50 4.03
C GLY A 36 8.54 14.38 2.59
N SER A 37 9.85 14.16 2.41
CA SER A 37 10.52 14.10 1.10
C SER A 37 10.00 12.96 0.21
N GLY A 38 9.56 11.85 0.81
CA GLY A 38 8.97 10.71 0.09
C GLY A 38 7.53 10.91 -0.37
N HIS A 39 6.86 12.00 0.04
CA HIS A 39 5.42 12.18 -0.16
C HIS A 39 4.98 12.01 -1.63
N ALA A 40 5.73 12.59 -2.58
CA ALA A 40 5.39 12.53 -4.00
C ALA A 40 5.51 11.12 -4.62
N ALA A 41 6.27 10.23 -3.99
CA ALA A 41 6.46 8.85 -4.44
C ALA A 41 5.59 7.84 -3.65
N MET A 42 4.78 8.30 -2.70
CA MET A 42 3.98 7.46 -1.82
C MET A 42 2.60 7.19 -2.43
N PHE A 43 2.57 6.26 -3.37
CA PHE A 43 1.37 5.75 -4.01
C PHE A 43 1.46 4.23 -4.13
N GLY A 44 0.35 3.58 -4.47
CA GLY A 44 0.34 2.14 -4.70
C GLY A 44 -1.00 1.66 -5.24
N GLN A 45 -1.20 0.34 -5.20
CA GLN A 45 -2.41 -0.30 -5.69
C GLN A 45 -3.07 -1.14 -4.60
N VAL A 46 -4.39 -1.11 -4.57
CA VAL A 46 -5.22 -2.09 -3.88
C VAL A 46 -5.70 -3.08 -4.94
N ASN A 47 -5.27 -4.34 -4.81
CA ASN A 47 -5.65 -5.41 -5.73
C ASN A 47 -6.83 -6.18 -5.13
N VAL A 48 -8.01 -6.01 -5.72
CA VAL A 48 -9.21 -6.78 -5.37
C VAL A 48 -9.23 -8.02 -6.24
N LEU A 49 -9.09 -9.18 -5.60
CA LEU A 49 -8.94 -10.47 -6.28
C LEU A 49 -10.20 -11.33 -6.15
N SER A 50 -10.29 -12.36 -6.98
CA SER A 50 -11.25 -13.44 -6.76
C SER A 50 -10.88 -14.23 -5.49
N GLU A 51 -11.81 -15.00 -4.91
CA GLU A 51 -11.54 -15.81 -3.73
C GLU A 51 -10.41 -16.83 -3.96
N GLU A 52 -10.38 -17.42 -5.16
CA GLU A 52 -9.34 -18.37 -5.58
C GLU A 52 -7.97 -17.70 -5.68
N ASP A 53 -7.89 -16.56 -6.38
CA ASP A 53 -6.65 -15.80 -6.56
C ASP A 53 -6.14 -15.25 -5.22
N TRP A 54 -7.03 -14.82 -4.33
CA TRP A 54 -6.68 -14.38 -2.98
C TRP A 54 -6.10 -15.53 -2.14
N ALA A 55 -6.70 -16.72 -2.21
CA ALA A 55 -6.19 -17.89 -1.51
C ALA A 55 -4.78 -18.28 -2.00
N ALA A 56 -4.56 -18.22 -3.32
CA ALA A 56 -3.25 -18.47 -3.92
C ALA A 56 -2.21 -17.40 -3.51
N ALA A 57 -2.59 -16.12 -3.52
CA ALA A 57 -1.72 -15.01 -3.14
C ALA A 57 -1.28 -15.10 -1.66
N GLN A 58 -2.20 -15.43 -0.75
CA GLN A 58 -1.86 -15.61 0.66
C GLN A 58 -0.93 -16.80 0.89
N ALA A 59 -1.14 -17.92 0.20
CA ALA A 59 -0.25 -19.07 0.30
C ALA A 59 1.19 -18.72 -0.14
N ALA A 60 1.35 -17.87 -1.16
CA ALA A 60 2.65 -17.40 -1.61
C ALA A 60 3.29 -16.38 -0.64
N ALA A 61 2.49 -15.47 -0.07
CA ALA A 61 2.98 -14.42 0.84
C ALA A 61 3.49 -14.98 2.19
N GLU A 62 2.91 -16.09 2.66
CA GLU A 62 3.34 -16.78 3.89
C GLU A 62 4.73 -17.42 3.76
N GLU A 63 5.24 -17.59 2.53
CA GLU A 63 6.57 -18.17 2.25
C GLU A 63 7.69 -17.13 2.08
N GLY A 64 7.37 -15.83 2.09
CA GLY A 64 8.36 -14.77 2.00
C GLY A 64 7.72 -13.40 1.85
N ASP A 65 8.08 -12.48 2.74
CA ASP A 65 7.75 -11.06 2.71
C ASP A 65 8.03 -10.43 1.33
N ALA A 66 7.02 -10.45 0.45
CA ALA A 66 6.94 -9.60 -0.72
C ALA A 66 5.48 -9.59 -1.24
N ALA A 67 4.87 -8.41 -1.20
CA ALA A 67 3.84 -8.07 -2.18
C ALA A 67 4.41 -8.36 -3.59
N PRO A 68 3.60 -8.81 -4.57
CA PRO A 68 4.10 -8.95 -5.93
C PRO A 68 4.58 -7.58 -6.40
N ALA A 69 5.90 -7.39 -6.37
CA ALA A 69 6.54 -6.27 -7.00
C ALA A 69 6.38 -6.50 -8.50
N ASP A 70 5.38 -5.85 -9.08
CA ASP A 70 5.52 -5.41 -10.47
C ASP A 70 6.88 -4.69 -10.57
N GLU A 71 7.65 -5.02 -11.60
CA GLU A 71 9.09 -4.70 -11.75
C GLU A 71 9.42 -3.19 -11.85
N THR A 72 8.49 -2.31 -11.49
CA THR A 72 8.63 -0.86 -11.49
C THR A 72 8.97 -0.26 -10.12
N THR A 73 9.07 -1.05 -9.05
CA THR A 73 9.34 -0.53 -7.69
C THR A 73 10.86 -0.39 -7.46
N PRO A 74 11.45 0.83 -7.40
CA PRO A 74 12.87 0.97 -7.07
C PRO A 74 13.08 0.63 -5.58
N THR A 75 13.71 -0.52 -5.30
CA THR A 75 14.17 -0.85 -3.96
C THR A 75 15.48 -0.10 -3.68
N THR A 76 15.35 1.10 -3.11
CA THR A 76 16.43 1.69 -2.30
C THR A 76 15.78 2.44 -1.16
N ALA A 77 15.61 1.76 -0.03
CA ALA A 77 15.57 2.47 1.25
C ALA A 77 16.97 3.06 1.48
N PRO A 78 17.12 4.38 1.68
CA PRO A 78 18.37 4.87 2.23
C PRO A 78 18.50 4.29 3.65
N THR A 79 19.59 3.58 3.90
CA THR A 79 20.00 3.29 5.27
C THR A 79 20.35 4.61 5.93
N ASP A 80 19.70 4.93 7.05
CA ASP A 80 20.07 6.01 7.96
C ASP A 80 21.52 5.76 8.45
N ASP A 81 22.48 6.28 7.69
CA ASP A 81 23.85 6.49 8.15
C ASP A 81 23.99 8.00 8.36
N GLU A 82 24.40 8.34 9.59
CA GLU A 82 24.75 9.67 10.11
C GLU A 82 23.65 10.50 10.79
N VAL A 83 23.27 10.06 12.00
CA VAL A 83 23.07 11.00 13.11
C VAL A 83 24.46 11.41 13.62
N THR A 84 24.96 12.55 13.16
CA THR A 84 26.05 13.27 13.82
C THR A 84 25.53 14.64 14.28
N GLU A 85 25.58 14.80 15.61
CA GLU A 85 25.27 15.94 16.52
C GLU A 85 24.63 17.23 15.98
#